data_AF-E2S3V6-F1
#
_entry.id   AF-E2S3V6-F1
#
_cell.length_a   1.000
_cell.length_b   1.000
_cell.length_c   1.000
_cell.angle_alpha   90.00
_cell.angle_beta   90.00
_cell.angle_gamma   90.00
#
_symmetry.space_group_name_H-M   'P 1'
#
loop_
_entity.id
_entity.type
_entity.pdbx_description
1 polymer ?
#
loop_
_entity_poly.entity_id
_entity_poly.type
_entity_poly.pdbx_seq_one_letter_code
_entity_poly.pdbx_strand_id
1 'polypeptide(L)'
;MVAVLTALALVGAGTWALLNKHDSTGDPGSTLSAPASTPSGSAASEEASSTGSEEVTEEKSEGEDKNAAAADVPTKYEKCNDFADKKLSSLTRPVKEYCDDSWLFAAEDGTSNFTLFYWTDNAWHKYKTDGTAWPSDIGCYDQDKLEEARAPLPLLDKVLLCTDEGDTSTEAEEAEEDPAADEFAWAGDWNGKCDGRYILIIESALIDGPEPYTETSRIQNKYPGSKILYGGACSSLRETVDGKSVYAIYYDAGYSVDKVCSLKAQYGGNARSLNNDGDFSDPC
;
A
#
# COMPACT_ATOMS: atom_id res chain seq x y z
N MET A 1 8.63 -61.28 15.16
CA MET A 1 8.55 -61.16 13.69
C MET A 1 9.15 -59.80 13.37
N VAL A 2 10.41 -59.56 12.94
CA VAL A 2 11.32 -60.23 11.99
C VAL A 2 10.56 -60.51 10.67
N ALA A 3 10.86 -59.96 9.50
CA ALA A 3 11.91 -59.05 9.02
C ALA A 3 11.63 -58.66 7.53
N VAL A 4 12.56 -57.86 6.93
CA VAL A 4 13.02 -57.90 5.50
C VAL A 4 12.23 -57.02 4.49
N LEU A 5 12.78 -55.86 4.04
CA LEU A 5 13.65 -55.58 2.85
C LEU A 5 12.83 -55.57 1.52
N THR A 6 13.00 -54.74 0.47
CA THR A 6 14.16 -54.06 -0.19
C THR A 6 13.54 -53.22 -1.35
N ALA A 7 13.90 -51.94 -1.61
CA ALA A 7 15.01 -51.36 -2.41
C ALA A 7 14.78 -51.16 -3.94
N LEU A 8 15.01 -49.89 -4.38
CA LEU A 8 15.64 -49.37 -5.64
C LEU A 8 15.07 -49.81 -7.03
N ALA A 9 15.12 -49.07 -8.15
CA ALA A 9 15.53 -47.73 -8.62
C ALA A 9 15.12 -47.63 -10.11
N LEU A 10 15.14 -46.42 -10.74
CA LEU A 10 15.45 -46.14 -12.17
C LEU A 10 15.31 -44.62 -12.38
N VAL A 11 16.37 -43.81 -12.24
CA VAL A 11 17.30 -43.34 -13.29
C VAL A 11 16.63 -42.94 -14.61
N GLY A 12 16.58 -41.63 -14.86
CA GLY A 12 16.31 -41.02 -16.16
C GLY A 12 17.04 -39.67 -16.24
N ALA A 13 18.34 -39.72 -16.53
CA ALA A 13 19.15 -38.56 -16.87
C ALA A 13 18.87 -38.17 -18.34
N GLY A 14 18.69 -36.89 -18.60
CA GLY A 14 18.57 -36.34 -19.95
C GLY A 14 19.23 -34.97 -20.04
N THR A 15 20.54 -34.96 -20.30
CA THR A 15 21.28 -33.78 -20.75
C THR A 15 21.56 -33.96 -22.24
N TRP A 16 21.24 -32.98 -23.08
CA TRP A 16 21.88 -32.82 -24.39
C TRP A 16 22.21 -31.35 -24.63
N ALA A 17 23.48 -31.15 -24.97
CA ALA A 17 24.11 -29.88 -25.25
C ALA A 17 24.02 -29.51 -26.73
N LEU A 18 23.97 -28.20 -26.98
CA LEU A 18 24.61 -27.42 -28.05
C LEU A 18 24.60 -27.96 -29.49
N LEU A 19 23.95 -27.19 -30.38
CA LEU A 19 24.54 -26.87 -31.68
C LEU A 19 24.40 -25.37 -31.95
N ASN A 20 25.55 -24.70 -31.88
CA ASN A 20 25.81 -23.43 -32.52
C ASN A 20 26.33 -23.75 -33.93
N LYS A 21 25.70 -23.23 -34.99
CA LYS A 21 26.34 -23.15 -36.30
C LYS A 21 26.11 -21.75 -36.89
N HIS A 22 27.19 -20.99 -36.84
CA HIS A 22 27.46 -19.86 -37.70
C HIS A 22 27.55 -20.34 -39.15
N ASP A 23 26.94 -19.62 -40.08
CA ASP A 23 27.57 -19.34 -41.37
C ASP A 23 27.06 -17.97 -41.88
N SER A 24 28.04 -17.12 -42.16
CA SER A 24 27.91 -15.78 -42.72
C SER A 24 27.94 -15.82 -44.25
N THR A 25 27.97 -14.62 -44.85
CA THR A 25 28.18 -14.26 -46.28
C THR A 25 26.89 -14.22 -47.08
N GLY A 26 26.46 -13.13 -47.71
CA GLY A 26 26.97 -11.82 -48.13
C GLY A 26 25.91 -11.32 -49.14
N ASP A 27 25.82 -10.09 -49.65
CA ASP A 27 26.60 -8.87 -49.64
C ASP A 27 25.65 -7.79 -50.28
N PRO A 28 26.05 -6.62 -50.81
CA PRO A 28 25.55 -5.34 -50.32
C PRO A 28 24.93 -4.44 -51.43
N GLY A 29 24.50 -3.24 -51.04
CA GLY A 29 24.28 -2.12 -51.94
C GLY A 29 22.99 -1.37 -51.59
N SER A 30 22.93 -0.05 -51.56
CA SER A 30 23.91 0.96 -51.86
C SER A 30 23.36 2.32 -51.40
N THR A 31 24.26 3.23 -51.04
CA THR A 31 24.19 4.69 -51.20
C THR A 31 23.21 5.56 -50.39
N LEU A 32 23.85 6.54 -49.74
CA LEU A 32 23.38 7.83 -49.23
C LEU A 32 22.29 8.51 -50.08
N SER A 33 21.42 9.27 -49.41
CA SER A 33 21.27 10.72 -49.64
C SER A 33 20.32 11.36 -48.62
N ALA A 34 20.81 12.38 -47.90
CA ALA A 34 19.99 13.50 -47.47
C ALA A 34 19.92 14.53 -48.60
N PRO A 35 18.86 15.33 -48.67
CA PRO A 35 19.13 16.76 -48.47
C PRO A 35 18.09 17.47 -47.59
N ALA A 36 18.57 18.57 -47.02
CA ALA A 36 17.83 19.55 -46.23
C ALA A 36 16.79 20.32 -47.05
N SER A 37 15.75 20.80 -46.38
CA SER A 37 14.96 21.98 -46.78
C SER A 37 14.30 22.63 -45.55
N THR A 38 14.92 23.71 -45.08
CA THR A 38 14.28 24.90 -44.46
C THR A 38 14.87 26.09 -45.24
N PRO A 39 14.20 27.26 -45.41
CA PRO A 39 13.59 28.09 -44.36
C PRO A 39 12.20 28.62 -44.83
N SER A 40 11.42 29.48 -44.16
CA SER A 40 11.68 30.76 -43.49
C SER A 40 10.34 31.19 -42.85
N GLY A 41 10.27 31.57 -41.57
CA GLY A 41 10.37 32.97 -41.12
C GLY A 41 8.95 33.50 -40.78
N SER A 42 8.66 34.28 -39.75
CA SER A 42 9.43 35.19 -38.90
C SER A 42 8.59 35.45 -37.61
N ALA A 43 9.20 35.44 -36.43
CA ALA A 43 9.67 36.62 -35.66
C ALA A 43 8.54 37.36 -34.91
N ALA A 44 8.70 37.87 -33.68
CA ALA A 44 9.81 38.56 -33.03
C ALA A 44 9.66 38.44 -31.48
N SER A 45 10.72 38.22 -30.68
CA SER A 45 11.75 39.17 -30.17
C SER A 45 11.19 40.08 -29.04
N GLU A 46 11.85 40.44 -27.93
CA GLU A 46 13.27 40.66 -27.55
C GLU A 46 13.46 40.36 -26.03
N GLU A 47 14.57 39.79 -25.51
CA GLU A 47 15.86 40.39 -25.08
C GLU A 47 15.76 41.64 -24.18
N ALA A 48 16.55 41.89 -23.11
CA ALA A 48 17.99 41.74 -22.84
C ALA A 48 18.24 41.67 -21.29
N SER A 49 19.22 40.96 -20.70
CA SER A 49 20.71 41.01 -20.67
C SER A 49 21.34 41.95 -19.63
N SER A 50 22.29 41.42 -18.81
CA SER A 50 23.56 42.00 -18.28
C SER A 50 23.99 41.26 -16.97
N THR A 51 24.99 40.38 -16.93
CA THR A 51 26.47 40.53 -16.75
C THR A 51 26.96 41.22 -15.47
N GLY A 52 27.81 40.53 -14.67
CA GLY A 52 28.74 41.10 -13.69
C GLY A 52 29.24 40.12 -12.59
N SER A 53 30.54 39.77 -12.63
CA SER A 53 31.30 38.99 -11.61
C SER A 53 31.50 39.76 -10.29
N GLU A 54 31.69 39.05 -9.16
CA GLU A 54 32.81 39.25 -8.20
C GLU A 54 32.83 38.24 -7.05
N GLU A 55 33.99 38.21 -6.38
CA GLU A 55 34.63 37.18 -5.58
C GLU A 55 34.34 37.28 -4.05
N VAL A 56 34.60 36.16 -3.38
CA VAL A 56 34.72 35.85 -1.94
C VAL A 56 34.88 37.02 -0.95
N THR A 57 34.12 37.00 0.16
CA THR A 57 34.66 37.39 1.48
C THR A 57 33.92 36.67 2.62
N GLU A 58 34.66 35.91 3.42
CA GLU A 58 34.26 35.54 4.78
C GLU A 58 34.27 36.81 5.66
N GLU A 59 33.14 37.16 6.27
CA GLU A 59 33.14 37.97 7.47
C GLU A 59 32.22 37.36 8.53
N LYS A 60 32.88 36.87 9.58
CA LYS A 60 32.32 36.60 10.89
C LYS A 60 31.73 37.90 11.44
N SER A 61 30.41 37.93 11.58
CA SER A 61 29.72 38.93 12.40
C SER A 61 28.91 38.21 13.47
N GLU A 62 29.44 38.23 14.70
CA GLU A 62 28.63 38.07 15.91
C GLU A 62 27.70 39.30 15.97
N GLY A 63 26.47 39.10 15.48
CA GLY A 63 25.35 40.03 15.62
C GLY A 63 24.25 39.32 16.39
N GLU A 64 24.16 39.64 17.67
CA GLU A 64 23.07 39.26 18.57
C GLU A 64 21.79 40.00 18.12
N ASP A 65 21.14 39.48 17.07
CA ASP A 65 19.82 39.94 16.66
C ASP A 65 18.76 38.91 17.05
N LYS A 66 17.96 39.35 18.02
CA LYS A 66 16.77 38.71 18.55
C LYS A 66 15.78 38.47 17.43
N ASN A 67 15.82 37.29 16.80
CA ASN A 67 14.66 36.81 16.06
C ASN A 67 13.85 35.90 16.99
N ALA A 68 12.64 36.35 17.30
CA ALA A 68 11.68 35.66 18.13
C ALA A 68 11.55 34.20 17.68
N ALA A 69 11.71 33.28 18.64
CA ALA A 69 11.51 31.86 18.44
C ALA A 69 10.18 31.62 17.72
N ALA A 70 10.24 31.25 16.44
CA ALA A 70 9.19 30.43 15.87
C ALA A 70 9.17 29.19 16.77
N ALA A 71 8.07 28.99 17.51
CA ALA A 71 7.88 27.77 18.26
C ALA A 71 8.11 26.62 17.29
N ASP A 72 9.15 25.83 17.53
CA ASP A 72 9.53 24.70 16.69
C ASP A 72 8.35 23.71 16.77
N VAL A 73 7.49 23.72 15.75
CA VAL A 73 6.31 22.86 15.73
C VAL A 73 6.82 21.45 15.49
N PRO A 74 6.61 20.49 16.41
CA PRO A 74 7.15 19.16 16.27
C PRO A 74 6.67 18.52 14.98
N THR A 75 7.59 17.88 14.27
CA THR A 75 7.30 17.13 13.05
C THR A 75 6.43 15.91 13.36
N LYS A 76 5.75 15.36 12.34
CA LYS A 76 5.04 14.08 12.48
C LYS A 76 5.94 12.97 13.05
N TYR A 77 7.19 12.93 12.61
CA TYR A 77 8.16 11.93 13.09
C TYR A 77 8.41 12.09 14.59
N GLU A 78 8.63 13.30 15.10
CA GLU A 78 8.82 13.54 16.53
C GLU A 78 7.55 13.22 17.33
N LYS A 79 6.39 13.66 16.83
CA LYS A 79 5.09 13.40 17.45
C LYS A 79 4.81 11.91 17.64
N CYS A 80 5.10 11.10 16.62
CA CYS A 80 4.86 9.65 16.60
C CYS A 80 5.96 8.80 17.26
N ASN A 81 7.10 9.39 17.58
CA ASN A 81 8.18 8.74 18.32
C ASN A 81 8.27 9.35 19.71
N ASP A 82 9.25 10.21 19.98
CA ASP A 82 9.58 10.73 21.31
C ASP A 82 8.37 11.21 22.12
N PHE A 83 7.45 11.97 21.51
CA PHE A 83 6.26 12.46 22.19
C PHE A 83 5.23 11.36 22.47
N ALA A 84 5.00 10.46 21.51
CA ALA A 84 4.11 9.32 21.68
C ALA A 84 4.68 8.34 22.73
N ASP A 85 5.97 7.99 22.63
CA ASP A 85 6.62 7.04 23.54
C ASP A 85 6.61 7.57 24.97
N LYS A 86 6.86 8.88 25.15
CA LYS A 86 6.70 9.54 26.45
C LYS A 86 5.26 9.54 26.95
N LYS A 87 4.27 9.73 26.07
CA LYS A 87 2.86 9.73 26.46
C LYS A 87 2.39 8.34 26.87
N LEU A 88 2.84 7.32 26.16
CA LEU A 88 2.44 5.93 26.33
C LEU A 88 3.25 5.20 27.40
N SER A 89 4.31 5.81 27.95
CA SER A 89 5.18 5.17 28.95
C SER A 89 4.48 4.76 30.24
N SER A 90 3.28 5.25 30.50
CA SER A 90 2.44 4.84 31.65
C SER A 90 1.59 3.59 31.39
N LEU A 91 1.52 3.13 30.13
CA LEU A 91 0.76 1.96 29.72
C LEU A 91 1.63 0.69 29.80
N THR A 92 1.00 -0.47 29.97
CA THR A 92 1.68 -1.77 29.99
C THR A 92 1.91 -2.26 28.57
N ARG A 93 3.17 -2.37 28.13
CA ARG A 93 3.54 -2.83 26.78
C ARG A 93 2.71 -2.14 25.68
N PRO A 94 2.80 -0.81 25.54
CA PRO A 94 2.00 -0.08 24.56
C PRO A 94 2.40 -0.45 23.13
N VAL A 95 1.39 -0.61 22.27
CA VAL A 95 1.52 -0.76 20.82
C VAL A 95 0.88 0.46 20.15
N LYS A 96 1.59 1.06 19.20
CA LYS A 96 1.09 2.19 18.41
C LYS A 96 0.32 1.64 17.21
N GLU A 97 -1.00 1.60 17.32
CA GLU A 97 -1.92 1.09 16.28
C GLU A 97 -2.12 2.06 15.12
N TYR A 98 -2.03 3.36 15.44
CA TYR A 98 -2.13 4.46 14.47
C TYR A 98 -1.33 5.67 14.96
N CYS A 99 -0.65 6.36 14.06
CA CYS A 99 -0.13 7.69 14.36
C CYS A 99 0.03 8.57 13.10
N ASP A 100 -0.46 9.80 13.19
CA ASP A 100 -0.18 10.87 12.24
C ASP A 100 0.27 12.17 12.94
N ASP A 101 0.10 13.32 12.31
CA ASP A 101 0.46 14.62 12.89
C ASP A 101 -0.57 15.16 13.91
N SER A 102 -1.76 14.55 13.98
CA SER A 102 -2.93 15.07 14.70
C SER A 102 -3.55 14.04 15.67
N TRP A 103 -3.32 12.76 15.46
CA TRP A 103 -3.95 11.64 16.15
C TRP A 103 -2.97 10.50 16.45
N LEU A 104 -3.18 9.86 17.59
CA LEU A 104 -2.42 8.69 18.04
C LEU A 104 -3.40 7.70 18.67
N PHE A 105 -3.43 6.47 18.15
CA PHE A 105 -4.21 5.36 18.73
C PHE A 105 -3.25 4.30 19.22
N ALA A 106 -3.45 3.85 20.46
CA ALA A 106 -2.58 2.88 21.10
C ALA A 106 -3.38 1.82 21.87
N ALA A 107 -2.82 0.61 21.90
CA ALA A 107 -3.31 -0.54 22.65
C ALA A 107 -2.28 -0.97 23.71
N GLU A 108 -2.73 -1.65 24.76
CA GLU A 108 -1.85 -2.40 25.67
C GLU A 108 -1.82 -3.88 25.24
N ASP A 109 -0.65 -4.37 24.83
CA ASP A 109 -0.47 -5.72 24.31
C ASP A 109 -0.96 -6.81 25.30
N GLY A 110 -1.79 -7.72 24.79
CA GLY A 110 -2.45 -8.77 25.57
C GLY A 110 -3.65 -8.30 26.40
N THR A 111 -4.22 -7.14 26.10
CA THR A 111 -5.41 -6.59 26.77
C THR A 111 -6.41 -5.99 25.77
N SER A 112 -7.64 -5.74 26.22
CA SER A 112 -8.64 -4.95 25.48
C SER A 112 -8.58 -3.45 25.81
N ASN A 113 -7.46 -2.96 26.33
CA ASN A 113 -7.32 -1.55 26.69
C ASN A 113 -6.77 -0.76 25.49
N PHE A 114 -7.65 0.06 24.92
CA PHE A 114 -7.34 0.97 23.82
C PHE A 114 -7.49 2.41 24.30
N THR A 115 -6.61 3.28 23.84
CA THR A 115 -6.69 4.72 24.14
C THR A 115 -6.41 5.55 22.90
N LEU A 116 -7.31 6.47 22.62
CA LEU A 116 -7.17 7.48 21.57
C LEU A 116 -6.61 8.78 22.14
N PHE A 117 -5.73 9.42 21.38
CA PHE A 117 -5.15 10.72 21.68
C PHE A 117 -5.23 11.63 20.46
N TYR A 118 -5.33 12.93 20.72
CA TYR A 118 -5.26 13.99 19.71
C TYR A 118 -4.20 15.02 20.11
N TRP A 119 -3.59 15.64 19.11
CA TRP A 119 -2.51 16.62 19.28
C TRP A 119 -3.09 18.03 19.41
N THR A 120 -2.88 18.67 20.56
CA THR A 120 -3.15 20.10 20.77
C THR A 120 -2.15 20.64 21.78
N ASP A 121 -1.95 21.95 21.84
CA ASP A 121 -1.10 22.61 22.86
C ASP A 121 0.31 22.01 22.99
N ASN A 122 0.85 21.55 21.85
CA ASN A 122 2.15 20.89 21.76
C ASN A 122 2.30 19.59 22.58
N ALA A 123 1.19 18.88 22.80
CA ALA A 123 1.16 17.62 23.53
C ALA A 123 0.05 16.68 23.05
N TRP A 124 0.18 15.40 23.42
CA TRP A 124 -0.88 14.40 23.25
C TRP A 124 -1.91 14.49 24.38
N HIS A 125 -3.16 14.76 24.03
CA HIS A 125 -4.30 14.79 24.94
C HIS A 125 -5.18 13.57 24.72
N LYS A 126 -5.65 12.94 25.81
CA LYS A 126 -6.53 11.78 25.70
C LYS A 126 -7.87 12.24 25.13
N TYR A 127 -8.31 11.60 24.05
CA TYR A 127 -9.67 11.72 23.54
C TYR A 127 -10.55 10.78 24.36
N LYS A 128 -11.64 11.30 24.94
CA LYS A 128 -12.52 10.49 25.79
C LYS A 128 -13.43 9.65 24.90
N THR A 129 -13.74 8.45 25.37
CA THR A 129 -14.77 7.61 24.77
C THR A 129 -16.14 8.24 25.01
N ASP A 130 -17.03 8.06 24.05
CA ASP A 130 -18.39 8.62 24.06
C ASP A 130 -19.40 7.69 24.73
N GLY A 131 -19.08 6.39 24.79
CA GLY A 131 -19.89 5.37 25.44
C GLY A 131 -19.09 4.09 25.68
N THR A 132 -19.82 3.00 25.87
CA THR A 132 -19.28 1.64 25.99
C THR A 132 -20.04 0.72 25.05
N ALA A 133 -19.30 -0.08 24.28
CA ALA A 133 -19.88 -1.10 23.41
C ALA A 133 -20.32 -2.32 24.22
N TRP A 134 -21.52 -2.82 23.93
CA TRP A 134 -22.02 -4.09 24.45
C TRP A 134 -21.63 -5.22 23.48
N PRO A 135 -21.29 -6.44 23.95
CA PRO A 135 -21.30 -6.95 25.33
C PRO A 135 -19.97 -6.78 26.10
N SER A 136 -18.97 -6.13 25.52
CA SER A 136 -17.59 -6.13 26.02
C SER A 136 -17.26 -5.05 27.05
N ASP A 137 -18.17 -4.08 27.27
CA ASP A 137 -17.97 -2.86 28.09
C ASP A 137 -16.72 -2.05 27.67
N ILE A 138 -16.20 -2.28 26.45
CA ILE A 138 -15.06 -1.55 25.89
C ILE A 138 -15.53 -0.16 25.49
N GLY A 139 -14.73 0.86 25.78
CA GLY A 139 -15.06 2.24 25.40
C GLY A 139 -15.17 2.39 23.87
N CYS A 140 -16.25 3.04 23.41
CA CYS A 140 -16.51 3.32 22.01
C CYS A 140 -16.47 4.83 21.71
N TYR A 141 -16.39 5.19 20.44
CA TYR A 141 -16.36 6.58 19.98
C TYR A 141 -17.53 6.88 19.03
N ASP A 142 -18.08 8.08 19.14
CA ASP A 142 -19.10 8.57 18.22
C ASP A 142 -18.43 9.00 16.90
N GLN A 143 -18.89 8.44 15.78
CA GLN A 143 -18.28 8.70 14.47
C GLN A 143 -18.41 10.17 14.08
N ASP A 144 -19.60 10.76 14.23
CA ASP A 144 -19.87 12.15 13.84
C ASP A 144 -18.98 13.12 14.63
N LYS A 145 -18.75 12.85 15.92
CA LYS A 145 -17.83 13.66 16.74
C LYS A 145 -16.37 13.51 16.32
N LEU A 146 -15.94 12.30 15.94
CA LEU A 146 -14.59 12.09 15.42
C LEU A 146 -14.40 12.82 14.08
N GLU A 147 -15.38 12.76 13.19
CA GLU A 147 -15.38 13.48 11.92
C GLU A 147 -15.38 15.01 12.13
N GLU A 148 -16.18 15.53 13.06
CA GLU A 148 -16.17 16.95 13.45
C GLU A 148 -14.81 17.38 14.01
N ALA A 149 -14.16 16.48 14.77
CA ALA A 149 -12.80 16.67 15.26
C ALA A 149 -11.71 16.51 14.16
N ARG A 150 -12.11 16.18 12.93
CA ARG A 150 -11.24 15.92 11.77
C ARG A 150 -10.35 14.69 11.96
N ALA A 151 -10.89 13.63 12.55
CA ALA A 151 -10.30 12.30 12.53
C ALA A 151 -10.23 11.78 11.08
N PRO A 152 -9.08 11.28 10.62
CA PRO A 152 -8.94 10.76 9.27
C PRO A 152 -9.59 9.37 9.15
N LEU A 153 -10.11 9.02 7.97
CA LEU A 153 -10.76 7.71 7.73
C LEU A 153 -9.91 6.50 8.18
N PRO A 154 -8.58 6.44 7.95
CA PRO A 154 -7.76 5.32 8.44
C PRO A 154 -7.71 5.18 9.97
N LEU A 155 -8.07 6.22 10.72
CA LEU A 155 -8.27 6.14 12.16
C LEU A 155 -9.66 5.60 12.50
N LEU A 156 -10.70 6.06 11.79
CA LEU A 156 -12.09 5.61 12.01
C LEU A 156 -12.23 4.09 11.84
N ASP A 157 -11.49 3.51 10.90
CA ASP A 157 -11.44 2.06 10.66
C ASP A 157 -10.77 1.26 11.80
N LYS A 158 -9.96 1.92 12.64
CA LYS A 158 -9.21 1.29 13.73
C LYS A 158 -9.90 1.38 15.09
N VAL A 159 -10.78 2.37 15.28
CA VAL A 159 -11.42 2.63 16.57
C VAL A 159 -12.77 1.92 16.65
N LEU A 160 -13.16 1.52 17.85
CA LEU A 160 -14.48 0.96 18.09
C LEU A 160 -15.52 2.09 18.09
N LEU A 161 -16.45 2.07 17.14
CA LEU A 161 -17.53 3.06 17.07
C LEU A 161 -18.70 2.69 17.98
N CYS A 162 -19.38 3.70 18.52
CA CYS A 162 -20.61 3.50 19.27
C CYS A 162 -21.76 3.20 18.31
N THR A 163 -22.59 2.22 18.66
CA THR A 163 -23.84 1.91 17.98
C THR A 163 -25.01 2.40 18.84
N ASP A 164 -26.02 3.02 18.25
CA ASP A 164 -27.24 3.38 18.97
C ASP A 164 -27.94 2.11 19.50
N GLU A 165 -28.38 2.16 20.76
CA GLU A 165 -28.85 0.99 21.53
C GLU A 165 -29.85 0.12 20.76
N GLY A 166 -29.49 -1.16 20.55
CA GLY A 166 -30.40 -2.20 20.11
C GLY A 166 -30.47 -2.46 18.60
N ASP A 167 -29.56 -1.89 17.80
CA ASP A 167 -29.21 -2.55 16.55
C ASP A 167 -28.20 -3.64 16.90
N THR A 168 -28.60 -4.88 16.68
CA THR A 168 -27.67 -5.99 16.77
C THR A 168 -26.51 -5.65 15.83
N SER A 169 -25.35 -5.32 16.41
CA SER A 169 -24.11 -5.92 15.92
C SER A 169 -24.26 -7.42 16.18
N THR A 170 -25.14 -8.04 15.40
CA THR A 170 -25.20 -9.46 15.19
C THR A 170 -23.80 -9.80 14.77
N GLU A 171 -23.15 -10.70 15.52
CA GLU A 171 -22.39 -11.75 14.85
C GLU A 171 -23.08 -12.05 13.53
N ALA A 172 -22.31 -11.97 12.44
CA ALA A 172 -22.59 -12.67 11.20
C ALA A 172 -24.09 -12.89 10.93
N GLU A 173 -24.73 -11.97 10.21
CA GLU A 173 -25.74 -12.49 9.31
C GLU A 173 -24.99 -13.43 8.37
N GLU A 174 -25.22 -14.73 8.57
CA GLU A 174 -24.83 -15.84 7.71
C GLU A 174 -25.33 -15.55 6.27
N ALA A 175 -24.60 -14.73 5.54
CA ALA A 175 -24.55 -14.80 4.10
C ALA A 175 -23.39 -15.73 3.78
N GLU A 176 -23.66 -17.05 3.86
CA GLU A 176 -22.82 -18.14 3.35
C GLU A 176 -21.32 -17.83 3.45
N GLU A 177 -20.75 -18.00 4.64
CA GLU A 177 -19.31 -17.81 4.92
C GLU A 177 -18.46 -18.47 3.83
N ASP A 178 -17.89 -17.65 2.95
CA ASP A 178 -16.79 -18.07 2.09
C ASP A 178 -15.53 -18.09 2.98
N PRO A 179 -14.96 -19.27 3.28
CA PRO A 179 -13.85 -19.44 4.22
C PRO A 179 -12.57 -18.67 3.82
N ALA A 180 -12.55 -18.04 2.63
CA ALA A 180 -11.46 -17.20 2.18
C ALA A 180 -11.32 -15.85 2.94
N ALA A 181 -12.36 -15.34 3.61
CA ALA A 181 -12.30 -13.99 4.19
C ALA A 181 -11.37 -13.87 5.42
N ASP A 182 -11.34 -14.88 6.31
CA ASP A 182 -10.52 -14.86 7.53
C ASP A 182 -9.07 -15.34 7.30
N GLU A 183 -8.81 -16.13 6.23
CA GLU A 183 -7.47 -16.67 5.93
C GLU A 183 -6.51 -15.59 5.37
N PHE A 184 -7.04 -14.45 4.89
CA PHE A 184 -6.28 -13.43 4.17
C PHE A 184 -6.28 -12.04 4.80
N ALA A 185 -6.64 -11.89 6.08
CA ALA A 185 -6.60 -10.61 6.80
C ALA A 185 -5.22 -9.90 6.76
N TRP A 186 -4.13 -10.67 6.55
CA TRP A 186 -2.78 -10.15 6.38
C TRP A 186 -2.50 -9.50 4.99
N ALA A 187 -3.38 -9.72 4.00
CA ALA A 187 -3.22 -9.22 2.63
C ALA A 187 -3.58 -7.71 2.48
N GLY A 188 -4.13 -7.11 3.53
CA GLY A 188 -4.43 -5.68 3.62
C GLY A 188 -5.91 -5.35 3.47
N ASP A 189 -6.19 -4.05 3.52
CA ASP A 189 -7.53 -3.44 3.52
C ASP A 189 -8.25 -3.63 2.17
N TRP A 190 -8.78 -4.83 1.94
CA TRP A 190 -9.82 -5.14 0.96
C TRP A 190 -11.11 -5.38 1.73
N ASN A 191 -12.09 -4.50 1.55
CA ASN A 191 -13.38 -4.52 2.23
C ASN A 191 -14.31 -5.68 1.84
N GLY A 192 -13.78 -6.74 1.23
CA GLY A 192 -14.53 -7.94 0.82
C GLY A 192 -15.49 -7.75 -0.36
N LYS A 193 -15.51 -6.59 -1.03
CA LYS A 193 -16.53 -6.27 -2.03
C LYS A 193 -16.03 -6.37 -3.47
N CYS A 194 -16.82 -7.05 -4.29
CA CYS A 194 -16.72 -7.06 -5.75
C CYS A 194 -17.72 -6.05 -6.35
N ASP A 195 -17.50 -4.78 -6.04
CA ASP A 195 -18.42 -3.67 -6.28
C ASP A 195 -18.20 -2.91 -7.60
N GLY A 196 -17.33 -3.42 -8.47
CA GLY A 196 -16.98 -2.80 -9.75
C GLY A 196 -15.82 -1.81 -9.68
N ARG A 197 -15.19 -1.62 -8.52
CA ARG A 197 -13.97 -0.80 -8.42
C ARG A 197 -12.84 -1.36 -9.28
N TYR A 198 -11.99 -0.48 -9.79
CA TYR A 198 -10.84 -0.82 -10.59
C TYR A 198 -9.57 -0.98 -9.75
N ILE A 199 -8.80 -2.00 -10.09
CA ILE A 199 -7.47 -2.27 -9.55
C ILE A 199 -6.47 -2.45 -10.68
N LEU A 200 -5.21 -2.08 -10.41
CA LEU A 200 -4.10 -2.46 -11.26
C LEU A 200 -3.34 -3.61 -10.60
N ILE A 201 -3.42 -4.81 -11.18
CA ILE A 201 -2.58 -5.94 -10.78
C ILE A 201 -1.20 -5.75 -11.40
N ILE A 202 -0.22 -5.43 -10.58
CA ILE A 202 1.15 -5.14 -11.03
C ILE A 202 2.02 -6.40 -11.12
N GLU A 203 1.82 -7.37 -10.23
CA GLU A 203 2.48 -8.67 -10.22
C GLU A 203 1.51 -9.69 -9.59
N SER A 204 1.59 -10.96 -10.02
CA SER A 204 0.81 -12.05 -9.44
C SER A 204 1.74 -13.09 -8.84
N ALA A 205 1.58 -13.37 -7.55
CA ALA A 205 2.30 -14.46 -6.89
C ALA A 205 1.58 -15.78 -7.15
N LEU A 206 2.33 -16.82 -7.52
CA LEU A 206 1.82 -18.18 -7.69
C LEU A 206 2.34 -19.05 -6.54
N ILE A 207 1.47 -19.36 -5.59
CA ILE A 207 1.81 -20.05 -4.35
C ILE A 207 1.46 -21.52 -4.46
N ASP A 208 2.41 -22.37 -4.05
CA ASP A 208 2.24 -23.81 -3.93
C ASP A 208 2.29 -24.17 -2.44
N GLY A 209 1.12 -24.52 -1.86
CA GLY A 209 0.98 -24.81 -0.44
C GLY A 209 0.32 -23.68 0.39
N PRO A 210 0.17 -23.88 1.71
CA PRO A 210 -0.70 -23.09 2.56
C PRO A 210 -0.08 -21.79 3.10
N GLU A 211 1.19 -21.47 2.79
CA GLU A 211 1.85 -20.25 3.27
C GLU A 211 2.02 -19.25 2.10
N PRO A 212 1.12 -18.27 1.97
CA PRO A 212 1.24 -17.22 0.97
C PRO A 212 2.04 -15.99 1.43
N TYR A 213 2.17 -15.79 2.74
CA TYR A 213 2.67 -14.53 3.33
C TYR A 213 4.10 -14.19 2.90
N THR A 214 5.02 -15.17 2.94
CA THR A 214 6.44 -14.91 2.71
C THR A 214 6.70 -14.40 1.30
N GLU A 215 6.11 -15.04 0.30
CA GLU A 215 6.37 -14.71 -1.10
C GLU A 215 5.62 -13.45 -1.55
N THR A 216 4.37 -13.29 -1.13
CA THR A 216 3.58 -12.10 -1.45
C THR A 216 4.13 -10.85 -0.77
N SER A 217 4.60 -10.93 0.48
CA SER A 217 5.29 -9.81 1.17
C SER A 217 6.59 -9.44 0.47
N ARG A 218 7.37 -10.43 0.00
CA ARG A 218 8.59 -10.20 -0.78
C ARG A 218 8.30 -9.43 -2.06
N ILE A 219 7.19 -9.74 -2.74
CA ILE A 219 6.76 -9.04 -3.95
C ILE A 219 6.23 -7.65 -3.61
N GLN A 220 5.33 -7.51 -2.62
CA GLN A 220 4.76 -6.24 -2.17
C GLN A 220 5.85 -5.23 -1.77
N ASN A 221 6.94 -5.68 -1.13
CA ASN A 221 8.09 -4.82 -0.78
C ASN A 221 8.79 -4.18 -1.98
N LYS A 222 8.66 -4.73 -3.19
CA LYS A 222 9.16 -4.09 -4.43
C LYS A 222 8.26 -2.93 -4.87
N TYR A 223 7.03 -2.88 -4.39
CA TYR A 223 5.98 -1.97 -4.84
C TYR A 223 5.31 -1.26 -3.64
N PRO A 224 6.00 -0.26 -3.06
CA PRO A 224 5.44 0.49 -1.94
C PRO A 224 4.05 1.04 -2.25
N GLY A 225 3.14 0.92 -1.28
CA GLY A 225 1.74 1.34 -1.41
C GLY A 225 0.81 0.36 -2.16
N SER A 226 1.33 -0.80 -2.59
CA SER A 226 0.50 -1.87 -3.13
C SER A 226 -0.18 -2.69 -2.02
N LYS A 227 -1.30 -3.32 -2.35
CA LYS A 227 -2.09 -4.22 -1.51
C LYS A 227 -2.00 -5.65 -2.08
N ILE A 228 -2.40 -6.65 -1.30
CA ILE A 228 -2.45 -8.04 -1.72
C ILE A 228 -3.92 -8.49 -1.75
N LEU A 229 -4.30 -9.31 -2.72
CA LEU A 229 -5.66 -9.85 -2.84
C LEU A 229 -5.62 -11.28 -3.36
N TYR A 230 -6.33 -12.19 -2.70
CA TYR A 230 -6.47 -13.56 -3.19
C TYR A 230 -7.19 -13.59 -4.55
N GLY A 231 -6.71 -14.41 -5.47
CA GLY A 231 -7.26 -14.51 -6.83
C GLY A 231 -8.68 -15.07 -6.89
N GLY A 232 -9.17 -15.72 -5.82
CA GLY A 232 -10.56 -16.17 -5.70
C GLY A 232 -11.51 -15.14 -5.08
N ALA A 233 -11.00 -13.97 -4.67
CA ALA A 233 -11.79 -12.95 -3.98
C ALA A 233 -12.98 -12.40 -4.78
N CYS A 234 -12.87 -12.37 -6.11
CA CYS A 234 -13.94 -11.98 -7.03
C CYS A 234 -13.83 -12.83 -8.30
N SER A 235 -14.95 -13.18 -8.96
CA SER A 235 -14.94 -14.00 -10.19
C SER A 235 -14.13 -13.38 -11.35
N SER A 236 -14.00 -12.05 -11.38
CA SER A 236 -13.13 -11.29 -12.31
C SER A 236 -11.63 -11.47 -12.08
N LEU A 237 -11.24 -12.13 -10.99
CA LEU A 237 -9.88 -12.53 -10.68
C LEU A 237 -9.71 -14.02 -10.96
N ARG A 238 -8.46 -14.40 -11.23
CA ARG A 238 -8.12 -15.78 -11.50
C ARG A 238 -7.65 -16.41 -10.21
N GLU A 239 -8.40 -17.39 -9.73
CA GLU A 239 -8.09 -18.11 -8.49
C GLU A 239 -6.81 -18.96 -8.60
N THR A 240 -6.70 -19.73 -9.69
CA THR A 240 -5.59 -20.68 -9.87
C THR A 240 -4.95 -20.61 -11.26
N VAL A 241 -3.65 -20.91 -11.32
CA VAL A 241 -2.87 -21.13 -12.55
C VAL A 241 -1.99 -22.35 -12.33
N ASP A 242 -2.08 -23.34 -13.22
CA ASP A 242 -1.28 -24.58 -13.15
C ASP A 242 -1.34 -25.30 -11.79
N GLY A 243 -2.50 -25.24 -11.12
CA GLY A 243 -2.72 -25.83 -9.79
C GLY A 243 -2.17 -25.00 -8.62
N LYS A 244 -1.61 -23.82 -8.87
CA LYS A 244 -1.11 -22.88 -7.85
C LYS A 244 -2.14 -21.80 -7.57
N SER A 245 -2.27 -21.43 -6.30
CA SER A 245 -3.11 -20.31 -5.86
C SER A 245 -2.49 -18.99 -6.30
N VAL A 246 -3.31 -18.11 -6.86
CA VAL A 246 -2.88 -16.80 -7.35
C VAL A 246 -3.16 -15.74 -6.28
N TYR A 247 -2.20 -14.85 -6.06
CA TYR A 247 -2.39 -13.63 -5.26
C TYR A 247 -2.00 -12.42 -6.10
N ALA A 248 -2.92 -11.47 -6.23
CA ALA A 248 -2.68 -10.21 -6.90
C ALA A 248 -1.98 -9.24 -5.95
N ILE A 249 -0.85 -8.70 -6.37
CA ILE A 249 -0.26 -7.50 -5.77
C ILE A 249 -0.76 -6.33 -6.62
N TYR A 250 -1.43 -5.36 -6.00
CA TYR A 250 -2.21 -4.37 -6.77
C TYR A 250 -2.19 -2.95 -6.20
N TYR A 251 -2.46 -1.98 -7.09
CA TYR A 251 -2.80 -0.60 -6.71
C TYR A 251 -4.30 -0.35 -6.87
N ASP A 252 -4.88 0.35 -5.91
CA ASP A 252 -6.31 0.65 -5.85
C ASP A 252 -6.64 1.95 -6.62
N ALA A 253 -7.43 1.81 -7.69
CA ALA A 253 -7.87 2.94 -8.50
C ALA A 253 -9.28 3.44 -8.14
N GLY A 254 -9.96 2.83 -7.16
CA GLY A 254 -11.37 3.12 -6.89
C GLY A 254 -12.22 2.95 -8.15
N TYR A 255 -13.24 3.76 -8.35
CA TYR A 255 -14.14 3.64 -9.52
C TYR A 255 -13.72 4.50 -10.72
N SER A 256 -12.41 4.77 -10.89
CA SER A 256 -11.91 5.60 -11.99
C SER A 256 -11.12 4.78 -13.01
N VAL A 257 -11.65 4.66 -14.23
CA VAL A 257 -10.95 4.06 -15.37
C VAL A 257 -9.69 4.86 -15.71
N ASP A 258 -9.78 6.19 -15.75
CA ASP A 258 -8.62 7.05 -16.04
C ASP A 258 -7.48 6.82 -15.03
N LYS A 259 -7.81 6.65 -13.75
CA LYS A 259 -6.82 6.34 -12.71
C LYS A 259 -6.19 4.97 -12.92
N VAL A 260 -6.96 3.92 -13.21
CA VAL A 260 -6.37 2.59 -13.42
C VAL A 260 -5.51 2.54 -14.69
N CYS A 261 -5.90 3.25 -15.74
CA CYS A 261 -5.13 3.32 -16.99
C CYS A 261 -3.87 4.18 -16.86
N SER A 262 -3.89 5.27 -16.10
CA SER A 262 -2.67 6.02 -15.79
C SER A 262 -1.69 5.20 -14.95
N LEU A 263 -2.17 4.44 -13.97
CA LEU A 263 -1.35 3.49 -13.22
C LEU A 263 -0.76 2.41 -14.16
N LYS A 264 -1.57 1.83 -15.06
CA LYS A 264 -1.11 0.81 -16.02
C LYS A 264 -0.05 1.36 -16.97
N ALA A 265 -0.21 2.60 -17.44
CA ALA A 265 0.78 3.27 -18.27
C ALA A 265 2.10 3.51 -17.53
N GLN A 266 2.03 3.77 -16.21
CA GLN A 266 3.21 4.00 -15.38
C GLN A 266 3.94 2.71 -14.98
N TYR A 267 3.20 1.68 -14.56
CA TYR A 267 3.76 0.49 -13.92
C TYR A 267 3.68 -0.78 -14.78
N GLY A 268 2.97 -0.74 -15.91
CA GLY A 268 2.60 -1.94 -16.66
C GLY A 268 1.50 -2.73 -15.95
N GLY A 269 1.51 -4.06 -16.09
CA GLY A 269 0.56 -4.95 -15.41
C GLY A 269 -0.79 -5.08 -16.11
N ASN A 270 -1.80 -5.55 -15.37
CA ASN A 270 -3.15 -5.84 -15.87
C ASN A 270 -4.19 -5.09 -15.05
N ALA A 271 -4.95 -4.19 -15.69
CA ALA A 271 -6.04 -3.51 -15.02
C ALA A 271 -7.28 -4.41 -15.03
N ARG A 272 -8.06 -4.34 -13.95
CA ARG A 272 -9.27 -5.15 -13.75
C ARG A 272 -10.32 -4.37 -12.98
N SER A 273 -11.58 -4.61 -13.29
CA SER A 273 -12.68 -4.30 -12.37
C SER A 273 -12.93 -5.49 -11.45
N LEU A 274 -13.10 -5.25 -10.14
CA LEU A 274 -13.52 -6.26 -9.18
C LEU A 274 -15.04 -6.46 -9.29
N ASN A 275 -15.45 -7.45 -10.08
CA ASN A 275 -16.85 -7.86 -10.26
C ASN A 275 -17.03 -9.38 -10.16
N ASN A 276 -18.29 -9.82 -10.14
CA ASN A 276 -18.69 -11.22 -10.06
C ASN A 276 -19.06 -11.85 -11.41
N ASP A 277 -18.84 -11.14 -12.52
CA ASP A 277 -19.28 -11.57 -13.86
C ASP A 277 -18.27 -12.48 -14.57
N GLY A 278 -17.12 -12.75 -13.94
CA GLY A 278 -16.03 -13.49 -14.59
C GLY A 278 -15.35 -12.70 -15.70
N ASP A 279 -15.50 -11.37 -15.70
CA ASP A 279 -14.93 -10.52 -16.73
C ASP A 279 -13.45 -10.28 -16.46
N PHE A 280 -12.63 -10.76 -17.39
CA PHE A 280 -11.19 -10.64 -17.39
C PHE A 280 -10.69 -9.53 -18.33
N SER A 281 -11.57 -8.63 -18.76
CA SER A 281 -11.22 -7.54 -19.66
C SER A 281 -10.32 -6.51 -18.97
N ASP A 282 -9.37 -5.99 -19.74
CA ASP A 282 -8.62 -4.81 -19.34
C ASP A 282 -9.44 -3.58 -19.76
N PRO A 283 -9.76 -2.66 -18.83
CA PRO A 283 -10.51 -1.43 -19.16
C PRO A 283 -9.67 -0.39 -19.90
N CYS A 284 -8.38 -0.67 -20.10
CA CYS A 284 -7.40 0.08 -20.87
C CYS A 284 -6.97 -0.76 -22.09
#